data_AF-A0A5A7TV97-F1
#
_entry.id   AF-A0A5A7TV97-F1
#
_cell.length_a   1.000
_cell.length_b   1.000
_cell.length_c   1.000
_cell.angle_alpha   90.00
_cell.angle_beta   90.00
_cell.angle_gamma   90.00
#
_symmetry.space_group_name_H-M   'P 1'
#
loop_
_entity.id
_entity.type
_entity.pdbx_description
1 polymer ?
#
loop_
_entity_poly.entity_id
_entity_poly.type
_entity_poly.pdbx_seq_one_letter_code
_entity_poly.pdbx_strand_id
1 'polypeptide(L)' 'MGAEDFSFYSQHIPAVFFMIRAKNDMMKSGIPLHLPYLVLDEQVLPLGASLHAAVAISYLAQQHYSVSSN' A
#
# COMPACT_ATOMS: atom_id res chain seq x y z
N MET A 1 12.89 -0.93 -12.57
CA MET A 1 11.59 -1.54 -12.25
C MET A 1 11.82 -3.01 -11.96
N GLY A 2 11.29 -3.52 -10.84
CA GLY A 2 11.35 -4.94 -10.49
C GLY A 2 10.09 -5.69 -10.94
N ALA A 3 10.09 -7.01 -10.79
CA ALA A 3 8.89 -7.84 -10.93
C ALA A 3 8.18 -7.96 -9.57
N GLU A 4 6.85 -8.04 -9.59
CA GLU A 4 6.00 -8.13 -8.41
C GLU A 4 4.89 -9.15 -8.69
N ASP A 5 4.80 -10.19 -7.87
CA ASP A 5 3.86 -11.31 -8.09
C ASP A 5 2.41 -10.93 -7.76
N PHE A 6 2.20 -9.81 -7.05
CA PHE A 6 0.86 -9.24 -6.85
C PHE A 6 0.10 -9.02 -8.18
N SER A 7 0.83 -8.79 -9.27
CA SER A 7 0.25 -8.62 -10.61
C SER A 7 -0.63 -9.80 -11.06
N PHE A 8 -0.37 -11.03 -10.59
CA PHE A 8 -1.22 -12.19 -10.89
C PHE A 8 -2.64 -12.06 -10.33
N TYR A 9 -2.83 -11.36 -9.20
CA TYR A 9 -4.18 -11.10 -8.67
C TYR A 9 -4.97 -10.15 -9.58
N SER A 10 -4.31 -9.10 -10.10
CA SER A 10 -4.96 -8.11 -10.98
C SER A 10 -5.45 -8.68 -12.32
N GLN A 11 -4.97 -9.86 -12.71
CA GLN A 11 -5.43 -10.58 -13.90
C GLN A 11 -6.80 -11.24 -13.69
N HIS A 12 -7.21 -11.48 -12.44
CA HIS A 12 -8.39 -12.28 -12.11
C HIS A 12 -9.47 -11.48 -11.37
N ILE A 13 -9.08 -10.43 -10.63
CA ILE A 13 -10.00 -9.57 -9.88
C ILE A 13 -9.59 -8.10 -10.00
N PRO A 14 -10.52 -7.14 -9.86
CA PRO A 14 -10.15 -5.74 -9.70
C PRO A 14 -9.21 -5.59 -8.51
N ALA A 15 -8.01 -5.08 -8.76
CA ALA A 15 -6.96 -4.96 -7.76
C ALA A 15 -6.23 -3.62 -7.88
N VAL A 16 -5.64 -3.18 -6.78
CA VAL A 16 -4.82 -1.97 -6.70
C VAL A 16 -3.59 -2.25 -5.84
N PHE A 17 -2.45 -1.71 -6.24
CA PHE A 17 -1.19 -1.80 -5.51
C PHE A 17 -0.69 -0.39 -5.19
N PHE A 18 -0.32 -0.15 -3.93
CA PHE A 18 0.17 1.14 -3.47
C PHE A 18 1.65 1.06 -3.09
N MET A 19 2.42 2.06 -3.51
CA MET A 19 3.80 2.25 -3.05
C MET A 19 3.84 3.40 -2.04
N ILE A 20 4.26 3.09 -0.82
CA ILE A 20 4.47 4.08 0.24
C ILE A 20 5.96 4.37 0.34
N ARG A 21 6.35 5.63 0.17
CA ARG A 21 7.75 6.04 0.22
C ARG A 21 8.26 5.99 1.67
N ALA A 22 9.16 5.07 1.96
CA ALA A 22 9.85 4.93 3.26
C ALA A 22 11.19 5.68 3.33
N LYS A 23 11.46 6.57 2.37
CA LYS A 23 12.66 7.41 2.35
C LYS A 23 12.43 8.69 3.16
N ASN A 24 13.37 9.00 4.04
CA ASN A 24 13.52 10.18 4.86
C ASN A 24 14.94 10.75 4.72
N ASP A 25 15.06 11.98 4.21
CA ASP A 25 16.35 12.64 3.92
C ASP A 25 17.13 13.04 5.19
N MET A 26 16.49 13.05 6.37
CA MET A 26 17.15 13.25 7.67
C MET A 26 17.75 11.97 8.25
N MET A 27 17.48 10.81 7.63
CA MET A 27 18.01 9.50 8.03
C MET A 27 18.91 8.95 6.93
N LYS A 28 19.74 7.94 7.27
CA LYS A 28 20.46 7.13 6.27
C LYS A 28 19.52 6.14 5.56
N SER A 29 18.38 6.62 5.08
CA SER A 29 17.34 5.83 4.43
C SER A 29 17.35 6.04 2.90
N GLY A 30 16.42 5.40 2.18
CA GLY A 30 16.34 5.53 0.72
C GLY A 30 17.38 4.71 -0.04
N ILE A 31 18.05 3.79 0.67
CA ILE A 31 18.86 2.73 0.08
C ILE A 31 17.90 1.83 -0.72
N PRO A 32 18.22 1.52 -2.01
CA PRO A 32 17.39 0.63 -2.82
C PRO A 32 17.08 -0.70 -2.15
N LEU A 33 15.92 -1.27 -2.49
CA LEU A 33 15.56 -2.63 -2.13
C LEU A 33 16.66 -3.61 -2.59
N HIS A 34 16.80 -4.74 -1.88
CA HIS A 34 17.79 -5.80 -2.12
C HIS A 34 19.26 -5.49 -1.75
N LEU A 35 19.52 -4.38 -1.07
CA LEU A 35 20.85 -4.08 -0.51
C LEU A 35 20.94 -4.44 0.99
N PRO A 36 22.10 -4.91 1.49
CA PRO A 36 22.26 -5.42 2.86
C PRO A 36 22.10 -4.35 3.95
N TYR A 37 22.18 -3.07 3.58
CA TYR A 37 22.09 -1.95 4.51
C TYR A 37 20.76 -1.19 4.37
N LEU A 38 19.71 -1.82 3.85
CA LEU A 38 18.39 -1.21 3.75
C LEU A 38 17.94 -0.68 5.13
N VAL A 39 17.62 0.61 5.18
CA VAL A 39 17.03 1.28 6.34
C VAL A 39 15.72 1.94 5.90
N LEU A 40 14.66 1.66 6.65
CA LEU A 40 13.31 2.18 6.44
C LEU A 40 13.01 3.24 7.51
N ASP A 41 12.34 4.32 7.13
CA ASP A 41 11.70 5.20 8.12
C ASP A 41 10.41 4.54 8.64
N GLU A 42 10.45 3.99 9.85
CA GLU A 42 9.31 3.28 10.45
C GLU A 42 8.12 4.20 10.78
N GLN A 43 8.29 5.54 10.73
CA GLN A 43 7.18 6.48 10.90
C GLN A 43 6.14 6.37 9.78
N VAL A 44 6.46 5.70 8.66
CA VAL A 44 5.49 5.43 7.59
C VAL A 44 4.61 4.20 7.89
N LEU A 45 4.93 3.38 8.89
CA LEU A 45 4.14 2.18 9.21
C LEU A 45 2.70 2.53 9.64
N PRO A 46 2.46 3.52 10.54
CA PRO A 46 1.10 3.96 10.85
C PRO A 46 0.36 4.55 9.63
N LEU A 47 1.08 5.23 8.73
CA LEU A 47 0.49 5.74 7.48
C LEU A 47 0.02 4.60 6.58
N GLY A 48 0.84 3.55 6.41
CA GLY A 48 0.45 2.38 5.64
C GLY A 48 -0.73 1.62 6.26
N ALA A 49 -0.73 1.42 7.57
CA ALA A 49 -1.82 0.77 8.27
C ALA A 49 -3.14 1.56 8.12
N SER A 50 -3.11 2.88 8.33
CA SER A 50 -4.29 3.72 8.21
C SER A 50 -4.82 3.80 6.78
N LEU A 51 -3.94 3.85 5.77
CA LEU A 51 -4.33 3.79 4.36
C LEU A 51 -5.12 2.51 4.05
N HIS A 52 -4.59 1.34 4.41
CA HIS A 52 -5.27 0.07 4.14
C HIS A 52 -6.61 -0.03 4.86
N ALA A 53 -6.67 0.38 6.13
CA ALA A 53 -7.92 0.40 6.90
C ALA A 53 -8.95 1.35 6.27
N ALA A 54 -8.55 2.56 5.92
CA ALA A 54 -9.42 3.56 5.31
C ALA A 54 -9.96 3.09 3.95
N VAL A 55 -9.11 2.48 3.11
CA VAL A 55 -9.51 1.91 1.82
C VAL A 55 -10.56 0.81 2.02
N ALA A 56 -10.32 -0.14 2.93
CA ALA A 56 -11.24 -1.23 3.20
C ALA A 56 -12.61 -0.71 3.71
N ILE A 57 -12.59 0.20 4.69
CA ILE A 57 -13.80 0.81 5.24
C ILE A 57 -14.58 1.55 4.16
N SER A 58 -13.90 2.40 3.38
CA SER A 58 -14.54 3.21 2.34
C SER A 58 -15.14 2.35 1.24
N TYR A 59 -14.42 1.32 0.79
CA TYR A 59 -14.91 0.39 -0.22
C TYR A 59 -16.16 -0.35 0.26
N LEU A 60 -16.12 -0.93 1.47
CA LEU A 60 -17.27 -1.66 2.01
C LEU A 60 -18.48 -0.75 2.31
N ALA A 61 -18.24 0.47 2.78
CA ALA A 61 -19.30 1.45 3.01
C ALA A 61 -20.01 1.86 1.71
N GLN A 62 -19.26 2.06 0.62
CA GLN A 62 -19.83 2.32 -0.71
C GLN A 62 -20.66 1.14 -1.20
N GLN A 63 -20.18 -0.09 -1.05
CA GLN A 63 -20.93 -1.29 -1.42
C GLN A 63 -22.25 -1.40 -0.64
N HIS A 64 -22.21 -1.16 0.68
CA HIS A 64 -23.42 -1.16 1.50
C HIS A 64 -24.43 -0.10 1.05
N TYR A 65 -23.96 1.12 0.74
CA TYR A 65 -24.82 2.19 0.24
C TYR A 65 -25.49 1.82 -1.09
N SER A 66 -24.73 1.28 -2.05
CA SER A 66 -25.24 0.83 -3.34
C SER A 66 -26.26 -0.31 -3.24
N VAL A 67 -26.16 -1.18 -2.23
CA VAL A 67 -27.15 -2.23 -1.97
C VAL A 67 -28.43 -1.66 -1.33
N SER A 68 -28.32 -0.69 -0.43
CA SER A 68 -29.47 -0.08 0.26
C SER A 68 -30.29 0.90 -0.58
N SER A 69 -29.76 1.33 -1.74
CA SER A 69 -30.39 2.30 -2.64
C SER A 69 -31.02 1.67 -3.90
N ASN A 70 -31.07 0.34 -3.95
CA ASN A 70 -31.85 -0.47 -4.89
C ASN A 70 -33.08 -1.07 -4.20
#